data_AF-A0A937M6N2-F1
#
_entry.id   AF-A0A937M6N2-F1
#
_cell.length_a   1.000
_cell.length_b   1.000
_cell.length_c   1.000
_cell.angle_alpha   90.00
_cell.angle_beta   90.00
_cell.angle_gamma   90.00
#
_symmetry.space_group_name_H-M   'P 1'
#
loop_
_entity.id
_entity.type
_entity.pdbx_description
1 polymer ?
#
loop_
_entity_poly.entity_id
_entity_poly.type
_entity_poly.pdbx_seq_one_letter_code
_entity_poly.pdbx_strand_id
1 'polypeptide(L)'
;MRRKRGETDSFSVSFLDVAACGFGAMIILLMITKSGEPISIEFVDVPPEGAITELQEQLFAIRGETTILNRDLNAKQEQLSAMKDRIARLQRDLSDVQGRYQTSNQLSSEITDEMGRLAIAQQSMTEEMQRLLANSSAPENNAIGGVPVDSEYIIFVIDTSGSMFGNAWNKMLGVIEDTLNVYPEVKGIQIMNDMGDYMFASYRGQWIPDTPG
;
A
#
# COMPACT_ATOMS: atom_id res chain seq x y z
N MET A 1 -39.24 120.37 -87.19
CA MET A 1 -39.92 120.31 -85.89
C MET A 1 -40.32 118.86 -85.59
N ARG A 2 -39.77 118.36 -84.48
CA ARG A 2 -40.08 117.17 -83.66
C ARG A 2 -41.45 116.48 -83.84
N ARG A 3 -41.44 115.13 -83.88
CA ARG A 3 -42.31 114.30 -83.02
C ARG A 3 -41.68 112.93 -82.70
N LYS A 4 -41.60 112.65 -81.40
CA LYS A 4 -41.18 111.41 -80.73
C LYS A 4 -42.33 110.39 -80.78
N ARG A 5 -42.01 109.11 -80.94
CA ARG A 5 -42.73 107.88 -80.52
C ARG A 5 -41.90 106.72 -81.09
N GLY A 6 -41.41 105.73 -80.37
CA GLY A 6 -41.52 105.22 -79.01
C GLY A 6 -40.88 103.84 -79.16
N GLU A 7 -39.72 103.62 -78.53
CA GLU A 7 -38.89 102.44 -78.76
C GLU A 7 -39.70 101.17 -78.51
N THR A 8 -39.86 100.40 -79.59
CA THR A 8 -40.51 99.12 -79.61
C THR A 8 -39.71 98.14 -78.76
N ASP A 9 -40.35 97.55 -77.76
CA ASP A 9 -39.91 96.33 -77.07
C ASP A 9 -39.83 95.17 -78.09
N SER A 10 -38.80 95.18 -78.93
CA SER A 10 -38.45 94.08 -79.83
C SER A 10 -37.83 92.88 -79.09
N PHE A 11 -37.63 93.01 -77.77
CA PHE A 11 -36.99 92.01 -76.91
C PHE A 11 -37.95 91.09 -76.14
N SER A 12 -39.27 91.35 -76.14
CA SER A 12 -40.20 90.57 -75.29
C SER A 12 -40.93 89.44 -76.01
N VAL A 13 -41.21 89.55 -77.32
CA VAL A 13 -42.01 88.54 -78.04
C VAL A 13 -41.14 87.41 -78.61
N SER A 14 -40.03 87.74 -79.28
CA SER A 14 -39.16 86.72 -79.90
C SER A 14 -38.33 85.93 -78.87
N PHE A 15 -38.00 86.53 -77.73
CA PHE A 15 -37.30 85.85 -76.64
C PHE A 15 -38.18 84.81 -75.96
N LEU A 16 -39.47 85.13 -75.75
CA LEU A 16 -40.43 84.21 -75.15
C LEU A 16 -40.63 82.96 -76.03
N ASP A 17 -40.64 83.12 -77.35
CA ASP A 17 -40.84 82.01 -78.29
C ASP A 17 -39.60 81.07 -78.34
N VAL A 18 -38.39 81.63 -78.31
CA VAL A 18 -37.14 80.86 -78.24
C VAL A 18 -36.97 80.19 -76.87
N ALA A 19 -37.31 80.88 -75.78
CA ALA A 19 -37.26 80.32 -74.44
C ALA A 19 -38.33 79.23 -74.24
N ALA A 20 -39.53 79.41 -74.80
CA ALA A 20 -40.60 78.42 -74.78
C ALA A 20 -40.22 77.18 -75.60
N CYS A 21 -39.61 77.35 -76.77
CA CYS A 21 -39.12 76.25 -77.61
C CYS A 21 -37.98 75.49 -76.91
N GLY A 22 -37.01 76.20 -76.34
CA GLY A 22 -35.89 75.60 -75.60
C GLY A 22 -36.34 74.86 -74.35
N PHE A 23 -37.26 75.44 -73.58
CA PHE A 23 -37.82 74.80 -72.39
C PHE A 23 -38.69 73.59 -72.74
N GLY A 24 -39.47 73.67 -73.83
CA GLY A 24 -40.25 72.55 -74.35
C GLY A 24 -39.37 71.37 -74.76
N ALA A 25 -38.26 71.62 -75.47
CA ALA A 25 -37.30 70.58 -75.82
C ALA A 25 -36.65 69.94 -74.58
N MET A 26 -36.35 70.73 -73.55
CA MET A 26 -35.81 70.25 -72.28
C MET A 26 -36.82 69.37 -71.52
N ILE A 27 -38.09 69.79 -71.45
CA ILE A 27 -39.19 69.02 -70.85
C ILE A 27 -39.38 67.68 -71.59
N ILE A 28 -39.35 67.69 -72.93
CA ILE A 28 -39.50 66.46 -73.74
C ILE A 28 -38.31 65.52 -73.49
N LEU A 29 -37.08 66.03 -73.45
CA LEU A 29 -35.90 65.24 -73.09
C LEU A 29 -36.02 64.64 -71.68
N LEU A 30 -36.50 65.41 -70.71
CA LEU A 30 -36.69 64.94 -69.34
C LEU A 30 -37.81 63.88 -69.25
N MET A 31 -38.87 64.04 -70.03
CA MET A 31 -39.98 63.10 -70.10
C MET A 31 -39.58 61.78 -70.79
N ILE A 32 -38.75 61.85 -71.84
CA ILE A 32 -38.18 60.67 -72.51
C ILE A 32 -37.17 59.96 -71.59
N THR A 33 -36.28 60.70 -70.93
CA THR A 33 -35.28 60.09 -70.03
C THR A 33 -35.88 59.53 -68.73
N LYS A 34 -37.02 60.06 -68.26
CA LYS A 34 -37.79 59.47 -67.14
C LYS A 34 -38.67 58.28 -67.51
N SER A 35 -38.71 57.87 -68.79
CA SER A 35 -39.49 56.71 -69.25
C SER A 35 -38.70 55.40 -69.28
N GLY A 36 -37.68 55.26 -68.42
CA GLY A 36 -37.31 53.93 -67.96
C GLY A 36 -38.37 53.48 -66.96
N GLU A 37 -39.14 52.45 -67.29
CA GLU A 37 -39.98 51.75 -66.30
C GLU A 37 -39.16 51.58 -65.01
N PRO A 38 -39.72 51.80 -63.81
CA PRO A 38 -39.02 51.38 -62.62
C PRO A 38 -38.78 49.89 -62.81
N ILE A 39 -37.51 49.51 -62.96
CA ILE A 39 -37.11 48.12 -62.87
C ILE A 39 -37.57 47.75 -61.47
N SER A 40 -38.71 47.06 -61.39
CA SER A 40 -39.10 46.36 -60.19
C SER A 40 -38.07 45.26 -60.11
N ILE A 41 -36.97 45.56 -59.42
CA ILE A 41 -36.14 44.52 -58.86
C ILE A 41 -37.10 43.88 -57.86
N GLU A 42 -37.78 42.83 -58.31
CA GLU A 42 -38.38 41.85 -57.43
C GLU A 42 -37.19 41.29 -56.66
N PHE A 43 -36.85 41.96 -55.56
CA PHE A 43 -36.10 41.35 -54.49
C PHE A 43 -37.00 40.22 -54.02
N VAL A 44 -36.87 39.07 -54.67
CA VAL A 44 -37.22 37.83 -54.02
C VAL A 44 -36.25 37.75 -52.87
N ASP A 45 -36.68 38.24 -51.71
CA ASP A 45 -36.06 38.01 -50.43
C ASP A 45 -36.27 36.52 -50.17
N VAL A 46 -35.59 35.67 -50.95
CA VAL A 46 -35.52 34.24 -50.68
C VAL A 46 -34.76 34.19 -49.37
N PRO A 47 -35.41 33.87 -48.25
CA PRO A 47 -34.66 33.71 -47.02
C PRO A 47 -33.62 32.62 -47.31
N PRO A 48 -32.41 32.69 -46.76
CA PRO A 48 -31.45 31.61 -46.91
C PRO A 48 -31.91 30.41 -46.05
N GLU A 49 -33.09 29.87 -46.32
CA GLU A 49 -33.72 28.75 -45.62
C GLU A 49 -32.77 27.57 -45.62
N GLY A 50 -32.10 27.29 -46.74
CA GLY A 50 -31.07 26.26 -46.84
C GLY A 50 -29.90 26.46 -45.87
N ALA A 51 -29.39 27.70 -45.72
CA ALA A 51 -28.29 27.98 -44.80
C ALA A 51 -28.74 27.89 -43.33
N ILE A 52 -29.98 28.29 -43.04
CA ILE A 52 -30.57 28.16 -41.69
C ILE A 52 -30.75 26.68 -41.35
N THR A 53 -31.24 25.86 -42.28
CA THR A 53 -31.38 24.40 -42.09
C THR A 53 -30.02 23.74 -41.89
N GLU A 54 -29.01 24.07 -42.70
CA GLU A 54 -27.65 23.53 -42.55
C GLU A 54 -27.05 23.88 -41.18
N LEU A 55 -27.17 25.14 -40.75
CA LEU A 55 -26.71 25.58 -39.43
C LEU A 55 -27.48 24.89 -38.28
N GLN A 56 -28.77 24.61 -38.45
CA GLN A 56 -29.57 23.85 -37.47
C GLN A 56 -29.12 22.39 -37.38
N GLU A 57 -28.83 21.74 -38.50
CA GLU A 57 -28.28 20.38 -38.54
C GLU A 57 -26.91 20.32 -37.88
N GLN A 58 -26.01 21.26 -38.19
CA GLN A 58 -24.70 21.37 -37.55
C GLN A 58 -24.82 21.59 -36.04
N LEU A 59 -25.73 22.48 -35.58
CA LEU A 59 -25.98 22.68 -34.15
C LEU A 59 -26.49 21.40 -33.48
N PHE A 60 -27.34 20.64 -34.15
CA PHE A 60 -27.84 19.37 -33.62
C PHE A 60 -26.72 18.34 -33.51
N ALA A 61 -25.88 18.21 -34.54
CA ALA A 61 -24.70 17.34 -34.54
C ALA A 61 -23.73 17.70 -33.41
N ILE A 62 -23.36 18.99 -33.28
CA ILE A 62 -22.46 19.48 -32.22
C ILE A 62 -23.04 19.21 -30.84
N ARG A 63 -24.35 19.40 -30.64
CA ARG A 63 -25.02 19.09 -29.36
C ARG A 63 -24.99 17.59 -29.06
N GLY A 64 -25.19 16.75 -30.07
CA GLY A 64 -25.05 15.30 -29.97
C GLY A 64 -23.64 14.90 -29.53
N GLU A 65 -22.62 15.40 -30.23
CA GLU A 65 -21.21 15.17 -29.90
C GLU A 65 -20.86 15.66 -28.49
N THR A 66 -21.32 16.85 -28.11
CA THR A 66 -21.14 17.40 -26.76
C THR A 66 -21.75 16.50 -25.70
N THR A 67 -22.91 15.90 -25.98
CA THR A 67 -23.58 14.98 -25.05
C THR A 67 -22.78 13.69 -24.87
N ILE A 68 -22.26 13.13 -25.96
CA ILE A 68 -21.39 11.95 -25.93
C ILE A 68 -20.10 12.26 -25.17
N LEU A 69 -19.47 13.39 -25.48
CA LEU A 69 -18.20 13.79 -24.86
C LEU A 69 -18.36 14.04 -23.36
N ASN A 70 -19.46 14.65 -22.92
CA ASN A 70 -19.77 14.81 -21.49
C ASN A 70 -19.97 13.47 -20.79
N ARG A 71 -20.62 12.50 -21.44
CA ARG A 71 -20.77 11.15 -20.91
C ARG A 71 -19.41 10.46 -20.75
N ASP A 72 -18.56 10.56 -21.76
CA ASP A 72 -17.21 10.00 -21.72
C ASP A 72 -16.33 10.68 -20.67
N LEU A 73 -16.43 12.01 -20.53
CA LEU A 73 -15.74 12.77 -19.49
C LEU A 73 -16.13 12.27 -18.10
N ASN A 74 -17.43 12.10 -17.84
CA ASN A 74 -17.92 11.58 -16.56
C ASN A 74 -17.42 10.16 -16.30
N ALA A 75 -17.47 9.27 -17.30
CA ALA A 75 -16.94 7.91 -17.17
C ALA A 75 -15.43 7.92 -16.87
N LYS A 76 -14.66 8.82 -17.50
CA LYS A 76 -13.22 8.99 -17.22
C LYS A 76 -12.96 9.56 -15.82
N GLN A 77 -13.79 10.48 -15.35
CA GLN A 77 -13.70 11.00 -13.98
C GLN A 77 -13.97 9.91 -12.94
N GLU A 78 -14.99 9.06 -13.15
CA GLU A 78 -15.27 7.91 -12.29
C GLU A 78 -14.10 6.92 -12.29
N GLN A 79 -13.56 6.58 -13.46
CA GLN A 79 -12.37 5.74 -13.59
C GLN A 79 -11.17 6.33 -12.83
N LEU A 80 -10.94 7.64 -12.96
CA LEU A 80 -9.85 8.33 -12.27
C LEU A 80 -10.04 8.29 -10.76
N SER A 81 -11.27 8.49 -10.27
CA SER A 81 -11.59 8.38 -8.84
C SER A 81 -11.28 6.98 -8.32
N ALA A 82 -11.75 5.94 -9.02
CA ALA A 82 -11.50 4.55 -8.64
C ALA A 82 -9.99 4.20 -8.62
N MET A 83 -9.22 4.72 -9.58
CA MET A 83 -7.76 4.55 -9.61
C MET A 83 -7.07 5.28 -8.45
N LYS A 84 -7.49 6.50 -8.11
CA LYS A 84 -6.95 7.24 -6.96
C LYS A 84 -7.19 6.48 -5.66
N ASP A 85 -8.39 5.93 -5.46
CA ASP A 85 -8.71 5.12 -4.28
C ASP A 85 -7.86 3.85 -4.22
N ARG A 86 -7.60 3.22 -5.38
CA ARG A 86 -6.72 2.06 -5.46
C ARG A 86 -5.27 2.41 -5.10
N ILE A 87 -4.76 3.54 -5.58
CA ILE A 87 -3.42 4.03 -5.22
C ILE A 87 -3.32 4.27 -3.71
N ALA A 88 -4.31 4.94 -3.11
CA ALA A 88 -4.34 5.20 -1.67
C ALA A 88 -4.33 3.91 -0.84
N ARG A 89 -5.07 2.88 -1.27
CA ARG A 89 -5.02 1.55 -0.64
C ARG A 89 -3.64 0.91 -0.76
N LEU A 90 -3.08 0.87 -1.97
CA LEU A 90 -1.76 0.27 -2.21
C LEU A 90 -0.64 0.97 -1.45
N GLN A 91 -0.70 2.29 -1.30
CA GLN A 91 0.25 3.05 -0.47
C GLN A 91 0.16 2.67 1.01
N ARG A 92 -1.05 2.47 1.53
CA ARG A 92 -1.26 1.99 2.90
C ARG A 92 -0.68 0.57 3.08
N ASP A 93 -0.98 -0.33 2.16
CA ASP A 93 -0.50 -1.72 2.20
C ASP A 93 1.03 -1.77 2.14
N LEU A 94 1.66 -0.93 1.29
CA LEU A 94 3.10 -0.81 1.22
C LEU A 94 3.70 -0.32 2.55
N SER A 95 3.10 0.70 3.16
CA SER A 95 3.54 1.21 4.45
C SER A 95 3.44 0.15 5.56
N ASP A 96 2.37 -0.65 5.57
CA ASP A 96 2.20 -1.75 6.54
C ASP A 96 3.26 -2.84 6.35
N VAL A 97 3.48 -3.27 5.11
CA VAL A 97 4.52 -4.27 4.78
C VAL A 97 5.92 -3.77 5.14
N GLN A 98 6.24 -2.50 4.85
CA GLN A 98 7.51 -1.90 5.24
C GLN A 98 7.68 -1.84 6.77
N GLY A 99 6.64 -1.45 7.50
CA GLY A 99 6.66 -1.45 8.96
C GLY A 99 6.92 -2.85 9.53
N ARG A 100 6.19 -3.87 9.05
CA ARG A 100 6.40 -5.27 9.45
C ARG A 100 7.81 -5.76 9.15
N TYR A 101 8.35 -5.42 7.97
CA TYR A 101 9.70 -5.81 7.60
C TYR A 101 10.77 -5.17 8.51
N GLN A 102 10.61 -3.88 8.84
CA GLN A 102 11.50 -3.19 9.77
C GLN A 102 11.46 -3.82 11.17
N THR A 103 10.26 -4.08 11.70
CA THR A 103 10.10 -4.76 13.00
C THR A 103 10.71 -6.16 12.97
N SER A 104 10.50 -6.93 11.89
CA SER A 104 11.09 -8.26 11.75
C SER A 104 12.62 -8.22 11.72
N ASN A 105 13.21 -7.25 11.03
CA ASN A 105 14.67 -7.09 10.99
C ASN A 105 15.24 -6.67 12.36
N GLN A 106 14.56 -5.77 13.07
CA GLN A 106 14.93 -5.38 14.44
C GLN A 106 14.91 -6.60 15.37
N LEU A 107 13.82 -7.36 15.36
CA LEU A 107 13.70 -8.58 16.16
C LEU A 107 14.79 -9.61 15.80
N SER A 108 15.09 -9.79 14.51
CA SER A 108 16.19 -10.68 14.09
C SER A 108 17.56 -10.22 14.60
N SER A 109 17.79 -8.91 14.66
CA SER A 109 19.05 -8.35 15.21
C SER A 109 19.14 -8.55 16.72
N GLU A 110 18.04 -8.35 17.45
CA GLU A 110 17.96 -8.60 18.91
C GLU A 110 18.21 -10.08 19.23
N ILE A 111 17.54 -11.00 18.51
CA ILE A 111 17.75 -12.44 18.66
C ILE A 111 19.21 -12.82 18.40
N THR A 112 19.86 -12.20 17.42
CA THR A 112 21.27 -12.46 17.12
C THR A 112 22.19 -11.99 18.25
N ASP A 113 21.93 -10.82 18.84
CA ASP A 113 22.68 -10.33 20.01
C ASP A 113 22.48 -11.24 21.22
N GLU A 114 21.25 -11.66 21.50
CA GLU A 114 20.94 -12.59 22.59
C GLU A 114 21.65 -13.94 22.40
N MET A 115 21.62 -14.50 21.18
CA MET A 115 22.37 -15.72 20.87
C MET A 115 23.88 -15.54 21.10
N GLY A 116 24.45 -14.40 20.72
CA GLY A 116 25.85 -14.08 20.99
C GLY A 116 26.17 -14.05 22.47
N ARG A 117 25.34 -13.39 23.29
CA ARG A 117 25.48 -13.36 24.75
C ARG A 117 25.37 -14.74 25.39
N LEU A 118 24.40 -15.54 24.94
CA LEU A 118 24.22 -16.90 25.43
C LEU A 118 25.42 -17.80 25.09
N ALA A 119 25.98 -17.67 23.89
CA ALA A 119 27.18 -18.40 23.49
C ALA A 119 28.39 -18.03 24.38
N ILE A 120 28.59 -16.74 24.67
CA ILE A 120 29.64 -16.26 25.58
C ILE A 120 29.42 -16.82 27.00
N ALA A 121 28.18 -16.77 27.50
CA ALA A 121 27.86 -17.29 28.83
C ALA A 121 28.15 -18.80 28.93
N GLN A 122 27.74 -19.59 27.93
CA GLN A 122 28.06 -21.02 27.86
C GLN A 122 29.56 -21.28 27.82
N GLN A 123 30.32 -20.50 27.05
CA GLN A 123 31.77 -20.62 27.01
C GLN A 123 32.39 -20.36 28.40
N SER A 124 32.01 -19.25 29.06
CA SER A 124 32.52 -18.94 30.41
C SER A 124 32.16 -20.00 31.44
N MET A 125 30.96 -20.59 31.36
CA MET A 125 30.53 -21.66 32.25
C MET A 125 31.31 -22.95 31.99
N THR A 126 31.65 -23.23 30.72
CA THR A 126 32.48 -24.37 30.35
C THR A 126 33.91 -24.19 30.87
N GLU A 127 34.47 -22.99 30.73
CA GLU A 127 35.80 -22.65 31.26
C GLU A 127 35.84 -22.75 32.79
N GLU A 128 34.84 -22.22 33.50
CA GLU A 128 34.73 -22.35 34.95
C GLU A 128 34.52 -23.81 35.39
N MET A 129 33.70 -24.58 34.69
CA MET A 129 33.52 -26.01 34.98
C MET A 129 34.83 -26.78 34.80
N GLN A 130 35.58 -26.51 33.72
CA GLN A 130 36.87 -27.15 33.48
C GLN A 130 37.90 -26.75 34.55
N ARG A 131 37.90 -25.49 34.97
CA ARG A 131 38.74 -25.00 36.07
C ARG A 131 38.39 -25.65 37.41
N LEU A 132 37.09 -25.76 37.71
CA LEU A 132 36.61 -26.45 38.91
C LEU A 132 37.03 -27.92 38.88
N LEU A 133 36.80 -28.64 37.77
CA LEU A 133 37.25 -30.02 37.57
C LEU A 133 38.77 -30.19 37.72
N ALA A 134 39.57 -29.26 37.21
CA ALA A 134 41.03 -29.29 37.36
C ALA A 134 41.48 -29.04 38.81
N ASN A 135 40.71 -28.25 39.57
CA ASN A 135 40.96 -27.98 40.99
C ASN A 135 40.32 -29.02 41.92
N SER A 136 39.41 -29.84 41.41
CA SER A 136 38.93 -31.05 42.05
C SER A 136 40.03 -32.10 41.96
N SER A 137 40.80 -32.28 43.03
CA SER A 137 41.64 -33.48 43.15
C SER A 137 40.74 -34.70 42.96
N ALA A 138 41.02 -35.52 41.95
CA ALA A 138 40.40 -36.83 41.83
C ALA A 138 40.61 -37.55 43.18
N PRO A 139 39.54 -38.07 43.84
CA PRO A 139 39.70 -38.77 45.09
C PRO A 139 40.73 -39.88 44.90
N GLU A 140 41.69 -40.00 45.83
CA GLU A 140 42.74 -41.04 45.80
C GLU A 140 42.08 -42.41 45.71
N ASN A 141 42.01 -42.97 44.48
CA ASN A 141 41.72 -44.35 44.11
C ASN A 141 40.88 -45.19 45.09
N ASN A 142 39.84 -44.57 45.64
CA ASN A 142 38.90 -45.14 46.58
C ASN A 142 37.53 -45.06 45.90
N ALA A 143 37.45 -45.54 44.66
CA ALA A 143 36.19 -45.61 43.92
C ALA A 143 35.89 -47.09 43.67
N ILE A 144 34.97 -47.65 44.45
CA ILE A 144 34.41 -48.97 44.16
C ILE A 144 33.18 -48.72 43.28
N GLY A 145 33.27 -49.05 41.99
CA GLY A 145 32.15 -48.86 41.04
C GLY A 145 31.96 -47.45 40.46
N GLY A 146 32.93 -46.54 40.64
CA GLY A 146 32.89 -45.19 40.04
C GLY A 146 32.30 -44.09 40.93
N VAL A 147 31.89 -44.43 42.16
CA VAL A 147 31.46 -43.48 43.19
C VAL A 147 32.58 -43.35 44.23
N PRO A 148 33.01 -42.13 44.63
CA PRO A 148 34.02 -41.94 45.68
C PRO A 148 33.57 -42.53 47.02
N VAL A 149 34.43 -43.29 47.71
CA VAL A 149 34.16 -43.98 48.99
C VAL A 149 33.83 -43.01 50.14
N ASP A 150 34.11 -41.71 50.00
CA ASP A 150 33.83 -40.64 50.97
C ASP A 150 32.52 -39.87 50.69
N SER A 151 31.66 -40.38 49.80
CA SER A 151 30.41 -39.71 49.45
C SER A 151 29.41 -39.73 50.63
N GLU A 152 29.21 -38.59 51.28
CA GLU A 152 28.20 -38.45 52.34
C GLU A 152 26.75 -38.45 51.81
N TYR A 153 26.56 -38.08 50.55
CA TYR A 153 25.26 -38.01 49.88
C TYR A 153 25.32 -38.73 48.54
N ILE A 154 24.33 -39.58 48.26
CA ILE A 154 24.28 -40.41 47.05
C ILE A 154 22.96 -40.18 46.32
N ILE A 155 23.04 -39.97 45.01
CA ILE A 155 21.87 -39.88 44.13
C ILE A 155 21.92 -41.02 43.11
N PHE A 156 20.87 -41.83 43.07
CA PHE A 156 20.64 -42.84 42.05
C PHE A 156 19.70 -42.29 40.98
N VAL A 157 20.17 -42.26 39.73
CA VAL A 157 19.36 -41.93 38.55
C VAL A 157 19.08 -43.21 37.78
N ILE A 158 17.81 -43.58 37.70
CA ILE A 158 17.36 -44.86 37.14
C ILE A 158 16.63 -44.62 35.82
N ASP A 159 17.05 -45.29 34.75
CA ASP A 159 16.29 -45.33 33.51
C ASP A 159 14.97 -46.09 33.74
N THR A 160 13.85 -45.50 33.30
CA THR A 160 12.52 -46.12 33.37
C THR A 160 12.02 -46.63 32.02
N SER A 161 12.92 -46.82 31.04
CA SER A 161 12.60 -47.39 29.73
C SER A 161 11.96 -48.79 29.83
N GLY A 162 11.15 -49.16 28.84
CA GLY A 162 10.42 -50.44 28.83
C GLY A 162 11.29 -51.70 28.97
N SER A 163 12.59 -51.62 28.68
CA SER A 163 13.57 -52.69 28.92
C SER A 163 13.96 -52.89 30.38
N MET A 164 13.73 -51.90 31.24
CA MET A 164 14.10 -51.93 32.66
C MET A 164 13.11 -52.75 33.51
N PHE A 165 11.83 -52.77 33.13
CA PHE A 165 10.73 -53.43 33.88
C PHE A 165 10.70 -54.97 33.79
N GLY A 166 11.51 -55.58 32.93
CA GLY A 166 11.54 -57.04 32.75
C GLY A 166 12.44 -57.77 33.76
N ASN A 167 13.74 -57.86 33.43
CA ASN A 167 14.74 -58.63 34.20
C ASN A 167 15.83 -57.76 34.84
N ALA A 168 15.87 -56.46 34.53
CA ALA A 168 16.93 -55.55 34.97
C ALA A 168 16.63 -54.94 36.35
N TRP A 169 15.34 -54.74 36.68
CA TRP A 169 14.91 -54.13 37.95
C TRP A 169 15.44 -54.86 39.19
N ASN A 170 15.29 -56.19 39.25
CA ASN A 170 15.77 -56.96 40.40
C ASN A 170 17.30 -56.96 40.52
N LYS A 171 18.01 -56.92 39.39
CA LYS A 171 19.48 -56.81 39.39
C LYS A 171 19.94 -55.43 39.84
N MET A 172 19.25 -54.38 39.39
CA MET A 172 19.50 -53.00 39.78
C MET A 172 19.29 -52.81 41.28
N LEU A 173 18.22 -53.37 41.86
CA LEU A 173 18.02 -53.34 43.31
C LEU A 173 19.18 -54.02 44.07
N GLY A 174 19.65 -55.18 43.58
CA GLY A 174 20.83 -55.84 44.16
C GLY A 174 22.09 -55.00 44.05
N VAL A 175 22.32 -54.30 42.93
CA VAL A 175 23.47 -53.39 42.77
C VAL A 175 23.36 -52.18 43.71
N ILE A 176 22.17 -51.62 43.92
CA ILE A 176 21.96 -50.52 44.87
C ILE A 176 22.26 -51.01 46.29
N GLU A 177 21.78 -52.19 46.66
CA GLU A 177 22.04 -52.81 47.97
C GLU A 177 23.52 -53.11 48.18
N ASP A 178 24.18 -53.75 47.21
CA ASP A 178 25.62 -54.01 47.23
C ASP A 178 26.44 -52.72 47.32
N THR A 179 25.99 -51.66 46.62
CA THR A 179 26.62 -50.34 46.70
C THR A 179 26.49 -49.80 48.12
N LEU A 180 25.27 -49.69 48.66
CA LEU A 180 25.04 -49.17 50.01
C LEU A 180 25.77 -49.97 51.11
N ASN A 181 25.88 -51.29 50.96
CA ASN A 181 26.61 -52.16 51.90
C ASN A 181 28.13 -51.92 51.92
N VAL A 182 28.70 -51.36 50.84
CA VAL A 182 30.13 -51.02 50.75
C VAL A 182 30.43 -49.69 51.45
N TYR A 183 29.43 -48.82 51.61
CA TYR A 183 29.60 -47.51 52.26
C TYR A 183 29.35 -47.60 53.76
N PRO A 184 30.31 -47.16 54.61
CA PRO A 184 30.19 -47.32 56.06
C PRO A 184 29.06 -46.46 56.69
N GLU A 185 28.83 -45.24 56.18
CA GLU A 185 27.80 -44.31 56.65
C GLU A 185 27.39 -43.35 55.53
N VAL A 186 26.10 -43.33 55.14
CA VAL A 186 25.55 -42.34 54.19
C VAL A 186 24.64 -41.37 54.94
N LYS A 187 24.77 -40.05 54.76
CA LYS A 187 23.89 -39.07 55.44
C LYS A 187 22.55 -38.88 54.73
N GLY A 188 22.52 -39.12 53.42
CA GLY A 188 21.31 -38.93 52.62
C GLY A 188 21.36 -39.63 51.28
N ILE A 189 20.28 -40.32 50.95
CA ILE A 189 20.09 -41.02 49.68
C ILE A 189 18.94 -40.37 48.93
N GLN A 190 19.04 -40.29 47.60
CA GLN A 190 17.94 -39.87 46.75
C GLN A 190 17.86 -40.75 45.52
N ILE A 191 16.64 -41.07 45.09
CA ILE A 191 16.39 -41.97 43.96
C ILE A 191 15.40 -41.28 43.02
N MET A 192 15.81 -41.06 41.78
CA MET A 192 15.01 -40.40 40.74
C MET A 192 15.11 -41.15 39.40
N ASN A 193 14.14 -40.93 38.52
CA ASN A 193 14.20 -41.46 37.16
C ASN A 193 14.99 -40.55 36.21
N ASP A 194 15.23 -41.02 35.00
CA ASP A 194 15.89 -40.32 33.88
C ASP A 194 15.16 -39.03 33.44
N MET A 195 13.88 -38.88 33.81
CA MET A 195 13.07 -37.69 33.59
C MET A 195 13.10 -36.70 34.77
N GLY A 196 13.84 -37.01 35.84
CA GLY A 196 13.99 -36.18 37.04
C GLY A 196 12.84 -36.30 38.05
N ASP A 197 11.94 -37.26 37.88
CA ASP A 197 10.90 -37.56 38.87
C ASP A 197 11.45 -38.41 40.01
N TYR A 198 11.13 -38.00 41.24
CA TYR A 198 11.51 -38.73 42.45
C TYR A 198 10.75 -40.07 42.53
N MET A 199 11.47 -41.17 42.69
CA MET A 199 10.86 -42.50 42.82
C MET A 199 10.15 -42.68 44.17
N PHE A 200 10.62 -41.98 45.21
CA PHE A 200 9.98 -41.91 46.52
C PHE A 200 9.34 -40.53 46.71
N ALA A 201 8.08 -40.41 46.30
CA ALA A 201 7.35 -39.14 46.33
C ALA A 201 7.28 -38.50 47.73
N SER A 202 7.32 -39.30 48.80
CA SER A 202 7.34 -38.84 50.20
C SER A 202 8.60 -38.06 50.57
N TYR A 203 9.71 -38.31 49.88
CA TYR A 203 11.00 -37.63 50.08
C TYR A 203 11.31 -36.63 48.96
N ARG A 204 10.28 -36.14 48.25
CA ARG A 204 10.46 -35.13 47.21
C ARG A 204 11.08 -33.85 47.80
N GLY A 205 12.26 -33.49 47.30
CA GLY A 205 13.03 -32.33 47.80
C GLY A 205 13.64 -32.53 49.19
N GLN A 206 13.68 -33.77 49.69
CA GLN A 206 14.28 -34.15 50.96
C GLN A 206 15.23 -35.33 50.74
N TRP A 207 16.20 -35.51 51.63
CA TRP A 207 17.08 -36.67 51.61
C TRP A 207 16.45 -37.83 52.38
N ILE A 208 16.53 -39.04 51.82
CA ILE A 208 16.17 -40.26 52.53
C ILE A 208 17.31 -40.52 53.52
N PRO A 209 17.07 -40.47 54.85
CA PRO A 209 18.13 -40.77 55.81
C PRO A 209 18.51 -42.24 55.70
N ASP A 210 19.81 -42.54 55.81
CA ASP A 210 20.26 -43.90 55.97
C ASP A 210 19.76 -44.44 57.32
N THR A 211 19.03 -45.54 57.27
CA THR A 211 18.49 -46.20 58.46
C THR A 211 19.22 -47.52 58.63
N PRO A 212 19.87 -47.77 59.77
CA PRO A 212 20.50 -49.06 60.03
C PRO A 212 19.46 -50.18 59.90
N GLY A 213 19.75 -51.16 59.04
CA GLY A 213 19.05 -52.44 58.97
C GLY A 213 19.52 -53.41 60.05
#